data_AF-A0A2V6PCS7-F1
#
_entry.id   AF-A0A2V6PCS7-F1
#
_cell.length_a   1.000
_cell.length_b   1.000
_cell.length_c   1.000
_cell.angle_alpha   90.00
_cell.angle_beta   90.00
_cell.angle_gamma   90.00
#
_symmetry.space_group_name_H-M   'P 1'
#
loop_
_entity.id
_entity.type
_entity.pdbx_description
1 polymer ?
#
loop_
_entity_poly.entity_id
_entity_poly.type
_entity_poly.pdbx_seq_one_letter_code
_entity_poly.pdbx_strand_id
1 'polypeptide(L)' 'MVKDTTYDLVIRGGTVVDGSGLPRYRADVGIRGDRIARIGTI' A
#
# COMPACT_ATOMS: atom_id res chain seq x y z
N MET A 1 -7.89 -22.70 9.13
CA MET A 1 -7.62 -21.26 9.34
C MET A 1 -6.91 -20.73 8.11
N VAL A 2 -7.65 -20.44 7.04
CA VAL A 2 -7.09 -19.80 5.85
C VAL A 2 -7.36 -18.31 6.03
N LYS A 3 -6.30 -17.53 6.27
CA LYS A 3 -6.40 -16.09 6.29
C LYS A 3 -6.38 -15.64 4.83
N ASP A 4 -7.56 -15.59 4.22
CA ASP A 4 -7.67 -15.01 2.89
C ASP A 4 -7.67 -13.49 3.02
N THR A 5 -6.46 -12.95 3.14
CA THR A 5 -6.21 -11.52 3.18
C THR A 5 -5.29 -11.20 2.02
N THR A 6 -5.84 -10.59 0.98
CA THR A 6 -5.12 -10.13 -0.23
C THR A 6 -3.82 -9.38 0.10
N TYR A 7 -3.76 -8.75 1.29
CA TYR A 7 -2.59 -8.08 1.85
C TYR A 7 -2.35 -8.52 3.30
N ASP A 8 -1.09 -8.65 3.69
CA ASP A 8 -0.68 -8.90 5.08
C ASP A 8 -0.83 -7.64 5.95
N LEU A 9 -0.60 -6.48 5.33
CA LEU A 9 -0.72 -5.15 5.93
C LEU A 9 -1.32 -4.17 4.92
N VAL A 10 -2.21 -3.31 5.38
CA VAL A 10 -2.69 -2.15 4.62
C VAL A 10 -2.51 -0.89 5.46
N ILE A 11 -1.80 0.10 4.91
CA ILE A 11 -1.72 1.46 5.47
C ILE A 11 -2.75 2.30 4.73
N ARG A 12 -3.76 2.84 5.44
CA ARG A 12 -4.91 3.53 4.83
C ARG A 12 -4.81 5.05 4.90
N GLY A 13 -5.25 5.72 3.83
CA GLY A 13 -5.46 7.16 3.75
C GLY A 13 -4.20 8.01 3.94
N GLY A 14 -3.02 7.39 3.79
CA GLY A 14 -1.73 8.02 4.02
C GLY A 14 -1.34 8.98 2.91
N THR A 15 -0.34 9.81 3.19
CA THR A 15 0.35 10.61 2.17
C THR A 15 1.60 9.85 1.70
N VAL A 16 1.62 9.42 0.44
CA VAL A 16 2.70 8.64 -0.16
C VAL A 16 3.75 9.56 -0.78
N VAL A 17 5.01 9.27 -0.47
CA VAL A 17 6.20 9.84 -1.11
C VAL A 17 7.01 8.66 -1.65
N ASP A 18 7.06 8.47 -2.97
CA ASP A 18 7.54 7.22 -3.61
C ASP A 18 8.97 7.28 -4.17
N GLY A 19 9.66 8.40 -4.01
CA GLY A 19 11.04 8.57 -4.46
C GLY A 19 11.21 8.86 -5.96
N SER A 20 10.14 8.95 -6.74
CA SER A 20 10.20 9.31 -8.18
C SER A 20 10.57 10.78 -8.45
N GLY A 21 10.50 11.64 -7.43
CA GLY A 21 10.64 13.10 -7.56
C GLY A 21 9.33 13.82 -7.90
N LEU A 22 8.22 13.10 -8.12
CA LEU A 22 6.90 13.69 -8.31
C LEU A 22 6.29 14.19 -6.98
N PRO A 23 5.27 15.09 -7.04
CA PRO A 23 4.57 15.52 -5.83
C PRO A 23 3.95 14.37 -5.04
N ARG A 24 3.93 14.50 -3.71
CA ARG A 24 3.27 13.55 -2.81
C ARG A 24 1.76 13.48 -3.07
N TYR A 25 1.15 12.31 -2.87
CA TYR A 25 -0.29 12.09 -3.10
C TYR A 25 -0.94 11.25 -2.01
N ARG A 26 -2.28 11.25 -1.94
CA ARG A 26 -3.06 10.43 -0.98
C ARG A 26 -3.37 9.06 -1.58
N ALA A 27 -3.11 7.99 -0.83
CA ALA A 27 -3.44 6.63 -1.25
C ALA A 27 -3.41 5.66 -0.06
N ASP A 28 -3.93 4.44 -0.28
CA ASP A 28 -3.65 3.29 0.55
C ASP A 28 -2.44 2.51 -0.02
N VAL A 29 -1.73 1.80 0.85
CA VAL A 29 -0.60 0.95 0.46
C VAL A 29 -0.83 -0.46 1.00
N GLY A 30 -0.99 -1.41 0.08
CA GLY A 30 -1.14 -2.83 0.38
C GLY A 30 0.18 -3.57 0.26
N ILE A 31 0.55 -4.32 1.30
CA ILE A 31 1.81 -5.04 1.41
C ILE A 31 1.52 -6.54 1.49
N ARG A 32 2.29 -7.35 0.76
CA ARG A 32 2.24 -8.81 0.81
C ARG A 32 3.65 -9.37 0.89
N GLY A 33 3.96 -10.06 1.97
CA GLY A 33 5.28 -10.54 2.32
C GLY A 33 6.27 -9.38 2.39
N ASP A 34 7.29 -9.43 1.53
CA ASP A 34 8.39 -8.47 1.45
C ASP A 34 8.17 -7.36 0.40
N ARG A 35 6.99 -7.31 -0.22
CA ARG A 35 6.71 -6.42 -1.37
C ARG A 35 5.50 -5.53 -1.17
N ILE A 36 5.60 -4.34 -1.76
CA ILE A 36 4.44 -3.48 -2.02
C ILE A 36 3.65 -4.12 -3.18
N ALA A 37 2.43 -4.55 -2.91
CA ALA A 37 1.58 -5.22 -3.89
C ALA A 37 0.65 -4.23 -4.64
N ARG A 38 0.25 -3.14 -3.98
CA ARG A 38 -0.58 -2.08 -4.56
C ARG A 38 -0.36 -0.73 -3.86
N ILE A 39 -0.43 0.33 -4.65
CA ILE A 39 -0.62 1.72 -4.19
C ILE A 39 -1.89 2.25 -4.87
N GLY A 40 -2.83 2.79 -4.11
CA GLY A 40 -4.13 3.29 -4.60
C GLY A 40 -5.26 3.02 -3.61
N THR A 41 -6.51 3.18 -4.02
CA THR A 41 -7.67 2.86 -3.16
C THR A 41 -7.80 1.34 -2.96
N ILE A 42 -7.91 0.91 -1.69
CA ILE A 42 -8.05 -0.50 -1.27
C ILE A 42 -9.27 -0.69 -0.34
#